data_AF-A0A0A0DK86-F1
#
_entry.id   AF-A0A0A0DK86-F1
#
_cell.length_a   1.000
_cell.length_b   1.000
_cell.length_c   1.000
_cell.angle_alpha   90.00
_cell.angle_beta   90.00
_cell.angle_gamma   90.00
#
_symmetry.space_group_name_H-M   'P 1'
#
loop_
_entity.id
_entity.type
_entity.pdbx_description
1 polymer ?
#
loop_
_entity_poly.entity_id
_entity_poly.type
_entity_poly.pdbx_seq_one_letter_code
_entity_poly.pdbx_strand_id
1 'polypeptide(L)'
;MIIDDLPSLLSSKHPDLQTDLTHWIDEWKRSADNIEQLRFLVDKWLGNVWVNDANSVNALMQAWQSFKVQALDGVHSQTMNERLYAFGLFDAWDAATSEGRQKIMVKVLANA
;
A
#
# COMPACT_ATOMS: atom_id res chain seq x y z
N MET A 1 -1.26 -9.35 6.12
CA MET A 1 -1.16 -8.97 4.70
C MET A 1 -0.40 -7.66 4.64
N ILE A 2 0.50 -7.52 3.68
CA ILE A 2 1.23 -6.29 3.39
C ILE A 2 0.67 -5.65 2.12
N ILE A 3 0.96 -4.38 1.87
CA ILE A 3 0.46 -3.67 0.69
C ILE A 3 0.85 -4.37 -0.63
N ASP A 4 2.02 -5.01 -0.65
CA ASP A 4 2.56 -5.73 -1.81
C ASP A 4 1.80 -7.02 -2.15
N ASP A 5 0.96 -7.50 -1.24
CA ASP A 5 0.13 -8.68 -1.50
C ASP A 5 -1.06 -8.33 -2.41
N LEU A 6 -1.49 -7.05 -2.45
CA LEU A 6 -2.71 -6.64 -3.16
C LEU A 6 -2.68 -6.97 -4.67
N PRO A 7 -1.61 -6.65 -5.44
CA PRO A 7 -1.55 -7.01 -6.86
C PRO A 7 -1.73 -8.50 -7.11
N SER A 8 -1.26 -9.37 -6.21
CA SER A 8 -1.34 -10.82 -6.37
C SER A 8 -2.77 -11.39 -6.30
N LEU A 9 -3.73 -10.60 -5.80
CA LEU A 9 -5.15 -10.97 -5.70
C LEU A 9 -5.90 -10.83 -7.03
N LEU A 10 -5.32 -10.13 -8.01
CA LEU A 10 -5.88 -10.05 -9.35
C LEU A 10 -5.64 -11.36 -10.09
N SER A 11 -6.60 -11.77 -10.90
CA SER A 11 -6.48 -12.96 -11.76
C SER A 11 -5.26 -12.87 -12.68
N SER A 12 -4.59 -14.01 -12.89
CA SER A 12 -3.55 -14.13 -13.92
C SER A 12 -4.04 -13.85 -15.34
N LYS A 13 -5.37 -13.76 -15.54
CA LYS A 13 -6.01 -13.31 -16.79
C LYS A 13 -5.90 -11.79 -17.02
N HIS A 14 -5.49 -11.03 -16.01
CA HIS A 14 -5.31 -9.58 -16.08
C HIS A 14 -3.91 -9.15 -15.60
N PRO A 15 -2.83 -9.61 -16.28
CA PRO A 15 -1.45 -9.28 -15.89
C PRO A 15 -1.14 -7.78 -15.99
N ASP A 16 -1.83 -7.07 -16.88
CA ASP A 16 -1.70 -5.62 -17.02
C ASP A 16 -2.17 -4.90 -15.76
N LEU A 17 -3.28 -5.35 -15.15
CA LEU A 17 -3.79 -4.76 -13.91
C LEU A 17 -2.88 -5.05 -12.71
N GLN A 18 -2.28 -6.24 -12.67
CA GLN A 18 -1.27 -6.57 -11.66
C GLN A 18 -0.09 -5.60 -11.78
N THR A 19 0.43 -5.45 -13.00
CA THR A 19 1.57 -4.57 -13.31
C THR A 19 1.25 -3.12 -12.95
N ASP A 20 0.07 -2.63 -13.32
CA ASP A 20 -0.37 -1.27 -13.03
C ASP A 20 -0.47 -1.00 -11.52
N LEU A 21 -1.10 -1.90 -10.75
CA LEU A 21 -1.24 -1.71 -9.31
C LEU A 21 0.12 -1.80 -8.60
N THR A 22 0.97 -2.76 -8.99
CA THR A 22 2.36 -2.84 -8.51
C THR A 22 3.11 -1.54 -8.79
N HIS A 23 3.00 -1.01 -10.01
CA HIS A 23 3.63 0.25 -10.38
C HIS A 23 3.21 1.41 -9.47
N TRP A 24 1.90 1.57 -9.21
CA TRP A 24 1.42 2.65 -8.34
C TRP A 24 1.88 2.50 -6.88
N ILE A 25 1.92 1.28 -6.35
CA ILE A 25 2.42 1.01 -4.99
C ILE A 25 3.92 1.33 -4.91
N ASP A 26 4.69 0.89 -5.90
CA ASP A 26 6.13 1.11 -5.96
C ASP A 26 6.51 2.58 -6.14
N GLU A 27 5.77 3.32 -6.98
CA GLU A 27 5.94 4.76 -7.13
C GLU A 27 5.63 5.47 -5.81
N TRP A 28 4.55 5.09 -5.12
CA TRP A 28 4.28 5.63 -3.79
C TRP A 28 5.42 5.35 -2.82
N LYS A 29 5.97 4.13 -2.78
CA LYS A 29 7.08 3.79 -1.87
C LYS A 29 8.31 4.67 -2.10
N ARG A 30 8.61 5.01 -3.36
CA ARG A 30 9.74 5.86 -3.75
C ARG A 30 9.46 7.36 -3.57
N SER A 31 8.20 7.77 -3.50
CA SER A 31 7.82 9.17 -3.34
C SER A 31 7.81 9.63 -1.88
N ALA A 32 7.76 10.96 -1.71
CA ALA A 32 7.61 11.61 -0.42
C ALA A 32 6.15 11.59 0.12
N ASP A 33 5.20 11.03 -0.65
CA ASP A 33 3.79 11.02 -0.29
C ASP A 33 3.53 10.14 0.94
N ASN A 34 2.61 10.53 1.81
CA ASN A 34 2.29 9.73 3.00
C ASN A 34 1.22 8.66 2.70
N ILE A 35 0.80 7.92 3.74
CA ILE A 35 -0.19 6.85 3.61
C ILE A 35 -1.60 7.31 3.16
N GLU A 36 -1.98 8.57 3.34
CA GLU A 36 -3.26 9.10 2.85
C GLU A 36 -3.26 9.24 1.33
N GLN A 37 -2.11 9.58 0.75
CA GLN A 37 -1.92 9.63 -0.68
C GLN A 37 -1.94 8.23 -1.27
N LEU A 38 -1.38 7.23 -0.59
CA LEU A 38 -1.55 5.81 -0.96
C LEU A 38 -3.03 5.43 -0.97
N ARG A 39 -3.78 5.80 0.09
CA ARG A 39 -5.22 5.56 0.17
C ARG A 39 -5.95 6.09 -1.06
N PHE A 40 -5.70 7.35 -1.38
CA PHE A 40 -6.29 8.01 -2.54
C PHE A 40 -5.91 7.36 -3.86
N LEU A 41 -4.63 7.02 -4.06
CA LEU A 41 -4.12 6.38 -5.28
C LEU A 41 -4.81 5.03 -5.53
N VAL A 42 -4.87 4.17 -4.51
CA VAL A 42 -5.46 2.83 -4.63
C VAL A 42 -6.98 2.92 -4.77
N ASP A 43 -7.67 3.77 -4.00
CA ASP A 43 -9.12 3.97 -4.15
C ASP A 43 -9.47 4.51 -5.55
N LYS A 44 -8.68 5.46 -6.07
CA LYS A 44 -8.85 6.00 -7.43
C LYS A 44 -8.59 4.95 -8.51
N TRP A 45 -7.54 4.14 -8.35
CA TRP A 45 -7.23 3.06 -9.28
C TRP A 45 -8.37 2.04 -9.31
N LEU A 46 -8.83 1.57 -8.15
CA LEU A 46 -9.98 0.66 -8.03
C LEU A 46 -11.27 1.23 -8.66
N GLY A 47 -11.51 2.54 -8.55
CA GLY A 47 -12.66 3.20 -9.16
C GLY A 47 -12.60 3.33 -10.69
N ASN A 48 -11.41 3.30 -11.28
CA ASN A 48 -11.20 3.45 -12.73
C ASN A 48 -11.01 2.13 -13.46
N VAL A 49 -10.69 1.06 -12.74
CA VAL A 49 -10.42 -0.24 -13.34
C VAL A 49 -11.73 -0.97 -13.59
N TRP A 50 -12.02 -1.21 -14.88
CA TRP A 50 -13.15 -2.03 -15.31
C TRP A 50 -12.67 -3.45 -15.59
N VAL A 51 -12.94 -4.39 -14.69
CA VAL A 51 -12.55 -5.79 -14.87
C VAL A 51 -13.78 -6.63 -15.18
N ASN A 52 -13.70 -7.40 -16.26
CA ASN A 52 -14.71 -8.41 -16.61
C ASN A 52 -14.64 -9.69 -15.74
N ASP A 53 -13.86 -9.65 -14.65
CA ASP A 53 -13.70 -10.69 -13.64
C ASP A 53 -14.08 -10.15 -12.26
N ALA A 54 -15.39 -10.14 -12.01
CA ALA A 54 -15.95 -9.60 -10.77
C ALA A 54 -15.43 -10.31 -9.51
N ASN A 55 -15.04 -11.58 -9.59
CA ASN A 55 -14.58 -12.34 -8.43
C ASN A 55 -13.22 -11.84 -7.95
N SER A 56 -12.27 -11.66 -8.87
CA SER A 56 -10.92 -11.18 -8.53
C SER A 56 -10.94 -9.74 -8.02
N VAL A 57 -11.78 -8.88 -8.62
CA VAL A 57 -11.97 -7.50 -8.12
C VAL A 57 -12.62 -7.48 -6.75
N ASN A 58 -13.64 -8.29 -6.52
CA ASN A 58 -14.28 -8.36 -5.20
C ASN A 58 -13.29 -8.80 -4.12
N ALA A 59 -12.44 -9.79 -4.41
CA ALA A 59 -11.39 -10.23 -3.50
C ALA A 59 -10.39 -9.10 -3.21
N LEU A 60 -9.91 -8.41 -4.25
CA LEU A 60 -9.02 -7.26 -4.10
C LEU A 60 -9.66 -6.13 -3.29
N MET A 61 -10.92 -5.80 -3.57
CA MET A 61 -11.66 -4.76 -2.84
C MET A 61 -11.82 -5.12 -1.37
N GLN A 62 -12.19 -6.37 -1.05
CA GLN A 62 -12.32 -6.83 0.34
C GLN A 62 -10.99 -6.81 1.07
N ALA A 63 -9.91 -7.25 0.41
CA ALA A 63 -8.57 -7.20 0.96
C ALA A 63 -8.12 -5.76 1.19
N TRP A 64 -8.37 -4.86 0.24
CA TRP A 64 -8.07 -3.44 0.37
C TRP A 64 -8.83 -2.80 1.53
N GLN A 65 -10.15 -3.03 1.67
CA GLN A 65 -10.91 -2.52 2.82
C GLN A 65 -10.34 -3.04 4.14
N SER A 66 -10.00 -4.33 4.20
CA SER A 66 -9.39 -4.94 5.39
C SER A 66 -8.03 -4.32 5.71
N PHE A 67 -7.21 -4.07 4.69
CA PHE A 67 -5.93 -3.37 4.82
C PHE A 67 -6.13 -1.95 5.34
N LYS A 68 -7.10 -1.19 4.81
CA LYS A 68 -7.40 0.17 5.28
C LYS A 68 -7.72 0.19 6.77
N VAL A 69 -8.63 -0.67 7.22
CA VAL A 69 -9.02 -0.74 8.63
C VAL A 69 -7.82 -1.05 9.51
N GLN A 70 -6.98 -2.02 9.12
CA GLN A 70 -5.87 -2.48 9.96
C GLN A 70 -4.68 -1.52 9.93
N ALA A 71 -4.27 -1.06 8.75
CA ALA A 71 -3.00 -0.38 8.52
C ALA A 71 -3.11 1.14 8.33
N LEU A 72 -4.25 1.64 7.83
CA LEU A 72 -4.46 3.08 7.64
C LEU A 72 -5.24 3.68 8.81
N ASP A 73 -6.47 3.20 9.05
CA ASP A 73 -7.34 3.73 10.10
C ASP A 73 -6.78 3.35 11.49
N GLY A 74 -6.19 2.15 11.62
CA GLY A 74 -5.51 1.67 12.82
C GLY A 74 -4.08 2.19 13.00
N VAL A 75 -3.57 3.03 12.08
CA VAL A 75 -2.14 3.37 12.03
C VAL A 75 -1.62 3.90 13.36
N HIS A 76 -2.37 4.74 14.07
CA HIS A 76 -1.95 5.36 15.33
C HIS A 76 -1.78 4.36 16.49
N SER A 77 -2.37 3.18 16.40
CA SER A 77 -2.19 2.11 17.39
C SER A 77 -1.01 1.18 17.06
N GLN A 78 -0.37 1.36 15.91
CA GLN A 78 0.74 0.53 15.46
C GLN A 78 2.09 1.08 15.89
N THR A 79 2.98 0.16 16.27
CA THR A 79 4.41 0.39 16.40
C THR A 79 5.05 0.70 15.05
N MET A 80 6.27 1.24 15.07
CA MET A 80 7.01 1.51 13.82
C MET A 80 7.23 0.24 13.00
N ASN A 81 7.56 -0.89 13.64
CA ASN A 81 7.79 -2.16 12.95
C ASN A 81 6.53 -2.70 12.25
N GLU A 82 5.37 -2.58 12.90
CA GLU A 82 4.09 -2.98 12.29
C GLU A 82 3.76 -2.14 11.06
N ARG A 83 4.06 -0.83 11.11
CA ARG A 83 3.90 0.06 9.95
C ARG A 83 4.86 -0.32 8.83
N LEU A 84 6.15 -0.49 9.14
CA LEU A 84 7.16 -0.90 8.14
C LEU A 84 6.80 -2.24 7.49
N TYR A 85 6.27 -3.18 8.27
CA TYR A 85 5.75 -4.44 7.78
C TYR A 85 4.56 -4.22 6.84
N ALA A 86 3.50 -3.57 7.31
CA ALA A 86 2.27 -3.38 6.55
C ALA A 86 2.50 -2.66 5.21
N PHE A 87 3.42 -1.69 5.19
CA PHE A 87 3.74 -0.91 3.99
C PHE A 87 4.92 -1.43 3.18
N GLY A 88 5.55 -2.55 3.57
CA GLY A 88 6.68 -3.14 2.85
C GLY A 88 7.88 -2.18 2.74
N LEU A 89 8.25 -1.54 3.84
CA LEU A 89 9.28 -0.47 3.89
C LEU A 89 10.54 -0.86 4.67
N PHE A 90 10.71 -2.12 5.08
CA PHE A 90 11.91 -2.56 5.82
C PHE A 90 13.20 -2.32 5.05
N ASP A 91 13.27 -2.71 3.78
CA ASP A 91 14.48 -2.52 2.97
C ASP A 91 14.85 -1.03 2.84
N ALA A 92 13.85 -0.18 2.64
CA ALA A 92 14.04 1.27 2.59
C ALA A 92 14.50 1.84 3.93
N TRP A 93 13.99 1.31 5.04
CA TRP A 93 14.36 1.71 6.40
C TRP A 93 15.80 1.32 6.76
N ASP A 94 16.18 0.09 6.41
CA ASP A 94 17.49 -0.47 6.71
C ASP A 94 18.60 0.22 5.89
N ALA A 95 18.30 0.57 4.65
CA ALA A 95 19.21 1.33 3.79
C ALA A 95 19.28 2.84 4.10
N ALA A 96 18.33 3.38 4.87
CA ALA A 96 18.23 4.82 5.11
C ALA A 96 19.21 5.35 6.18
N THR A 97 19.66 6.59 5.98
CA THR A 97 20.32 7.40 7.02
C THR A 97 19.31 7.81 8.10
N SER A 98 19.77 8.42 9.20
CA SER A 98 18.90 8.97 10.24
C SER A 98 17.85 9.95 9.67
N GLU A 99 18.25 10.81 8.73
CA GLU A 99 17.33 11.73 8.05
C GLU A 99 16.33 11.00 7.14
N GLY A 100 16.78 9.95 6.44
CA GLY A 100 15.90 9.11 5.62
C GLY A 100 14.86 8.37 6.46
N ARG A 101 15.27 7.84 7.61
CA ARG A 101 14.36 7.20 8.58
C ARG A 101 13.32 8.19 9.10
N GLN A 102 13.71 9.44 9.37
CA GLN A 102 12.75 10.47 9.76
C GLN A 102 11.71 10.74 8.68
N LYS A 103 12.12 10.76 7.40
CA LYS A 103 11.17 10.89 6.27
C LYS A 103 10.22 9.70 6.21
N ILE A 104 10.72 8.48 6.42
CA ILE A 104 9.88 7.27 6.48
C ILE A 104 8.89 7.35 7.64
N MET A 105 9.32 7.79 8.84
CA MET A 105 8.43 8.00 9.98
C MET A 105 7.30 8.98 9.67
N VAL A 106 7.60 10.11 9.02
CA VAL A 106 6.58 11.07 8.58
C VAL A 106 5.64 10.44 7.56
N LYS A 107 6.17 9.71 6.57
CA LYS A 107 5.40 9.00 5.53
C LYS A 107 4.36 8.06 6.14
N VAL A 108 4.72 7.34 7.20
CA VAL A 108 3.83 6.38 7.88
C VAL A 108 3.15 6.93 9.15
N LEU A 109 3.13 8.26 9.33
CA LEU A 109 2.49 8.94 10.47
C LEU A 109 2.96 8.47 11.86
N ALA A 110 4.24 8.10 11.98
CA ALA A 110 4.88 7.64 13.22
C ALA A 110 5.62 8.75 13.98
N ASN A 111 5.50 10.01 13.54
CA ASN A 111 6.13 11.18 14.16
C ASN A 111 5.16 12.03 15.01
N ALA A 112 4.03 11.47 15.42
CA ALA A 112 3.03 12.14 16.26
C ALA A 112 3.41 12.10 17.75
#